data_AF-W4M4U4-F1
#
_entry.id   AF-W4M4U4-F1
#
_cell.length_a   1.000
_cell.length_b   1.000
_cell.length_c   1.000
_cell.angle_alpha   90.00
_cell.angle_beta   90.00
_cell.angle_gamma   90.00
#
_symmetry.space_group_name_H-M   'P 1'
#
loop_
_entity.id
_entity.type
_entity.pdbx_description
1 polymer ?
#
loop_
_entity_poly.entity_id
_entity_poly.type
_entity_poly.pdbx_seq_one_letter_code
_entity_poly.pdbx_strand_id
1 'polypeptide(L)' 'MKTNQSFADKNGFQFPLLCDTDRVLGKAYGAGDSGSARRISYIIDEAGVITHAFSSVNSGSHAAEVLGMVS' A
#
# COMPACT_ATOMS: atom_id res chain seq x y z
N MET A 1 -1.26 6.72 21.90
CA MET A 1 -0.82 6.67 20.49
C MET A 1 -1.75 5.76 19.71
N LYS A 2 -2.13 6.11 18.48
CA LYS A 2 -2.87 5.19 17.59
C LYS A 2 -1.87 4.28 16.89
N THR A 3 -2.03 2.98 17.06
CA THR A 3 -1.24 1.96 16.35
C THR A 3 -1.96 1.55 15.06
N ASN A 4 -1.24 0.95 14.12
CA ASN A 4 -1.85 0.36 12.92
C ASN A 4 -2.90 -0.69 13.31
N GLN A 5 -2.67 -1.48 14.37
CA GLN A 5 -3.64 -2.44 14.88
C GLN A 5 -4.96 -1.76 15.28
N SER A 6 -4.90 -0.74 16.14
CA SER A 6 -6.11 -0.02 16.56
C SER A 6 -6.86 0.66 15.41
N PHE A 7 -6.13 1.05 14.36
CA PHE A 7 -6.72 1.61 13.14
C PHE A 7 -7.39 0.53 12.29
N ALA A 8 -6.77 -0.64 12.12
CA ALA A 8 -7.34 -1.78 11.43
C ALA A 8 -8.62 -2.26 12.13
N ASP A 9 -8.58 -2.43 13.45
CA ASP A 9 -9.72 -2.89 14.26
C ASP A 9 -10.90 -1.91 14.16
N LYS A 10 -10.64 -0.61 14.27
CA LYS A 10 -11.66 0.43 14.17
C LYS A 10 -12.38 0.44 12.81
N ASN A 11 -11.67 0.13 11.73
CA ASN A 11 -12.21 0.15 10.37
C ASN A 11 -12.61 -1.25 9.86
N GLY A 12 -12.46 -2.29 10.68
CA GLY A 12 -12.83 -3.67 10.32
C GLY A 12 -12.08 -4.23 9.12
N PHE A 13 -10.80 -3.89 8.95
CA PHE A 13 -10.01 -4.39 7.82
C PHE A 13 -9.83 -5.91 7.89
N GLN A 14 -10.05 -6.58 6.76
CA GLN A 14 -9.89 -8.03 6.61
C GLN A 14 -8.50 -8.42 6.09
N PHE A 15 -7.58 -7.45 6.01
CA PHE A 15 -6.22 -7.62 5.53
C PHE A 15 -5.22 -7.01 6.53
N PRO A 16 -3.99 -7.54 6.61
CA PRO A 16 -2.99 -7.01 7.51
C PRO A 16 -2.49 -5.64 7.07
N LEU A 17 -2.09 -4.82 8.04
CA LEU A 17 -1.34 -3.58 7.79
C LEU A 17 0.12 -3.80 8.17
N LEU A 18 1.01 -3.74 7.17
CA LEU A 18 2.45 -3.84 7.38
C LEU A 18 2.98 -2.62 8.16
N CYS A 19 3.82 -2.87 9.16
CA CYS A 19 4.41 -1.83 10.01
C CYS A 19 5.89 -1.61 9.63
N ASP A 20 6.16 -0.73 8.66
CA ASP A 20 7.51 -0.41 8.18
C ASP A 20 8.18 0.65 9.05
N THR A 21 8.48 0.30 10.31
CA THR A 21 9.04 1.25 11.31
C THR A 21 10.39 1.84 10.88
N ASP A 22 11.19 1.05 10.18
CA ASP A 22 12.55 1.42 9.73
C ASP A 22 12.56 2.06 8.33
N ARG A 23 11.39 2.16 7.69
CA ARG A 23 11.20 2.71 6.34
C ARG A 23 11.97 1.95 5.25
N VAL A 24 12.32 0.68 5.51
CA VAL A 24 13.11 -0.13 4.58
C VAL A 24 12.30 -0.42 3.33
N LEU A 25 11.04 -0.86 3.50
CA LEU A 25 10.18 -1.21 2.39
C LEU A 25 9.74 0.03 1.61
N GLY A 26 9.34 1.08 2.34
CA GLY A 26 8.95 2.35 1.75
C GLY A 26 10.04 2.91 0.85
N LYS A 27 11.30 2.89 1.27
CA LYS A 27 12.42 3.34 0.42
C LYS A 27 12.62 2.43 -0.79
N ALA A 28 12.63 1.11 -0.59
CA ALA A 28 12.83 0.15 -1.68
C ALA A 28 11.78 0.27 -2.79
N TYR A 29 10.54 0.62 -2.42
CA TYR A 29 9.41 0.79 -3.34
C TYR A 29 9.16 2.26 -3.71
N GLY A 30 10.04 3.19 -3.39
CA GLY A 30 9.86 4.60 -3.76
C GLY A 30 8.67 5.29 -3.08
N ALA A 31 8.20 4.82 -1.93
CA ALA A 31 7.29 5.54 -1.04
C ALA A 31 8.03 6.40 0.00
N GLY A 32 9.26 6.03 0.38
CA GLY A 32 9.92 6.47 1.61
C GLY A 32 10.90 7.63 1.50
N ASP A 33 10.94 8.36 0.38
CA ASP A 33 11.97 9.38 0.11
C ASP A 33 11.79 10.69 0.92
N SER A 34 10.69 10.85 1.67
CA SER A 34 10.35 12.09 2.36
C SER A 34 9.87 11.88 3.81
N GLY A 35 9.50 12.97 4.50
CA GLY A 35 9.02 12.94 5.88
C GLY A 35 7.81 12.02 6.09
N SER A 36 6.93 11.94 5.09
CA SER A 36 5.81 11.00 5.02
C SER A 36 5.94 10.07 3.81
N ALA A 37 5.27 8.91 3.88
CA ALA A 37 5.23 7.99 2.75
C ALA A 37 4.37 8.57 1.60
N ARG A 38 4.86 8.50 0.36
CA ARG A 38 4.07 8.81 -0.83
C ARG A 38 2.94 7.79 -0.98
N ARG A 39 1.79 8.24 -1.50
CA ARG A 39 0.64 7.38 -1.78
C ARG A 39 0.82 6.74 -3.15
N ILE A 40 1.35 5.53 -3.16
CA ILE A 40 1.61 4.70 -4.34
C ILE A 40 1.06 3.30 -4.12
N SER A 41 0.91 2.53 -5.19
CA SER A 41 0.47 1.13 -5.14
C SER A 41 1.25 0.29 -6.15
N TYR A 42 1.34 -1.01 -5.87
CA TYR A 42 1.93 -2.01 -6.76
C TYR A 42 1.05 -3.25 -6.79
N ILE A 43 0.99 -3.92 -7.94
CA ILE A 43 0.46 -5.29 -8.07
C ILE A 43 1.66 -6.19 -8.31
N ILE A 44 1.78 -7.23 -7.48
CA ILE A 44 2.88 -8.19 -7.50
C ILE A 44 2.26 -9.58 -7.73
N ASP A 45 2.79 -10.33 -8.69
CA ASP A 45 2.33 -11.70 -8.97
C ASP A 45 2.91 -12.75 -8.00
N GLU A 46 2.50 -14.01 -8.18
CA GLU A 46 2.95 -15.13 -7.35
C GLU A 46 4.46 -15.41 -7.44
N ALA A 47 5.13 -14.94 -8.50
CA ALA A 47 6.57 -15.06 -8.68
C ALA A 47 7.34 -13.88 -8.05
N GLY A 48 6.65 -12.92 -7.45
CA GLY A 48 7.25 -11.73 -6.86
C GLY A 48 7.58 -10.64 -7.87
N VAL A 49 7.02 -10.69 -9.08
CA VAL A 49 7.24 -9.70 -10.13
C VAL A 49 6.20 -8.60 -10.04
N ILE A 50 6.66 -7.34 -10.10
CA ILE A 50 5.77 -6.18 -10.20
C ILE A 50 5.14 -6.17 -11.59
N THR A 51 3.83 -6.43 -11.68
CA THR A 51 3.08 -6.38 -12.94
C THR A 51 2.53 -4.97 -13.22
N HIS A 52 2.26 -4.19 -12.17
CA HIS A 52 1.75 -2.82 -12.28
C HIS A 52 2.34 -1.92 -11.20
N ALA A 53 2.65 -0.67 -11.56
CA ALA A 53 3.19 0.36 -10.67
C ALA A 53 2.41 1.67 -10.80
N PHE A 54 1.84 2.16 -9.69
CA PHE A 54 1.03 3.37 -9.66
C PHE A 54 1.72 4.44 -8.81
N SER A 55 2.31 5.44 -9.47
CA SER A 55 3.07 6.51 -8.83
C SER A 55 2.23 7.66 -8.26
N SER A 56 0.94 7.71 -8.60
CA SER A 56 -0.05 8.64 -8.06
C SER A 56 -1.44 8.02 -8.16
N VAL A 57 -2.22 8.05 -7.07
CA VAL A 57 -3.53 7.37 -7.01
C VAL A 57 -4.60 8.26 -6.38
N ASN A 58 -5.81 8.16 -6.91
CA ASN A 58 -6.99 8.75 -6.29
C ASN A 58 -7.61 7.74 -5.31
N SER A 59 -7.56 8.03 -4.00
CA SER A 59 -8.05 7.10 -2.98
C SER A 59 -9.55 6.80 -3.06
N GLY A 60 -10.34 7.62 -3.75
CA GLY A 60 -11.78 7.39 -3.92
C GLY A 60 -12.13 6.34 -4.98
N SER A 61 -11.26 6.13 -5.98
CA SER A 61 -11.54 5.26 -7.13
C SER A 61 -10.56 4.10 -7.29
N HIS A 62 -9.36 4.21 -6.71
CA HIS A 62 -8.24 3.32 -7.05
C HIS A 62 -8.49 1.84 -6.70
N ALA A 63 -9.23 1.54 -5.64
CA ALA A 63 -9.55 0.15 -5.30
C ALA A 63 -10.37 -0.55 -6.40
N ALA A 64 -11.33 0.15 -7.00
CA ALA A 64 -12.15 -0.38 -8.09
C ALA A 64 -11.34 -0.50 -9.40
N GLU A 65 -10.44 0.46 -9.66
CA GLU A 65 -9.50 0.40 -10.78
C GLU A 65 -8.62 -0.85 -10.70
N VAL A 66 -7.98 -1.10 -9.55
CA VAL A 66 -7.13 -2.28 -9.34
C VAL A 66 -7.91 -3.57 -9.53
N LEU A 67 -9.13 -3.66 -8.98
CA LEU A 67 -9.98 -4.84 -9.12
C LEU A 67 -10.30 -5.15 -10.60
N GLY A 68 -10.44 -4.13 -11.45
CA GLY A 68 -10.65 -4.32 -12.89
C GLY A 68 -9.41 -4.79 -13.66
N MET A 69 -8.23 -4.76 -13.05
CA MET A 69 -6.96 -5.21 -13.65
C MET A 69 -6.58 -6.62 -13.24
N VAL A 70 -7.04 -7.07 -12.07
CA VAL A 70 -6.86 -8.45 -11.58
C VAL A 70 -8.14 -9.24 -11.86
N SER A 71 -8.30 -9.67 -13.11
CA SER A 71 -9.40 -10.54 -13.57
C SER A 71 -8.90 -11.95 -13.83
#